data_AF-A0A226DPJ8-F1
#
_entry.id   AF-A0A226DPJ8-F1
#
_cell.length_a   1.000
_cell.length_b   1.000
_cell.length_c   1.000
_cell.angle_alpha   90.00
_cell.angle_beta   90.00
_cell.angle_gamma   90.00
#
_symmetry.space_group_name_H-M   'P 1'
#
loop_
_entity.id
_entity.type
_entity.pdbx_description
1 polymer ?
#
loop_
_entity_poly.entity_id
_entity_poly.type
_entity_poly.pdbx_seq_one_letter_code
_entity_poly.pdbx_strand_id
1 'polypeptide(L)'
;MCDDSVRVPKQVEQKNFFRLVAGSWIITSVVITNCYTGLMISDLNSPLPTTNVPETFQDLICENKAVIQAFKHGENLTEWIRKANLELENVADPSTLVLISSPCFKILSAPSKTRGFEFIRFLYFTQLDIHSLQYLSEHLFLENIVTLLLGNRKHSFVPSGYSPDNRILPNSTDLAISKSRASIEKDVASCLKYVLAVDGFDVAAEFEFLSRKYYWIKFYRGKDSLGAKPFGWLFMGERESRVREYFQALLESGIHGRLDHEKQRRIIKLGSSILRYPAADNRMSLNSAFLTLFILCGTVIGFTMLCIIAELWVVWKMTVLKAFVRAKNCKAKCTRSIRIGLSKCVTE
;
A
#
# COMPACT_ATOMS: atom_id res chain seq x y z
N MET A 1 6.64 -34.03 -4.38
CA MET A 1 6.05 -34.61 -5.62
C MET A 1 7.13 -35.20 -6.54
N CYS A 2 8.24 -35.71 -5.96
CA CYS A 2 9.31 -36.41 -6.69
C CYS A 2 9.70 -37.71 -5.95
N ASP A 3 8.75 -38.43 -5.36
CA ASP A 3 9.08 -39.68 -4.64
C ASP A 3 9.24 -40.88 -5.58
N ASP A 4 8.69 -40.81 -6.80
CA ASP A 4 8.90 -41.84 -7.83
C ASP A 4 9.96 -41.39 -8.84
N SER A 5 11.23 -41.70 -8.54
CA SER A 5 12.33 -41.49 -9.48
C SER A 5 12.20 -42.44 -10.67
N VAL A 6 11.62 -41.97 -11.78
CA VAL A 6 11.63 -42.71 -13.05
C VAL A 6 13.07 -42.85 -13.53
N ARG A 7 13.57 -44.09 -13.62
CA ARG A 7 14.93 -44.37 -14.10
C ARG A 7 15.05 -43.98 -15.57
N VAL A 8 15.84 -42.96 -15.86
CA VAL A 8 16.16 -42.56 -17.24
C VAL A 8 17.10 -43.61 -17.87
N PRO A 9 16.82 -44.09 -19.09
CA PRO A 9 17.72 -45.02 -19.77
C PRO A 9 19.10 -44.40 -20.02
N LYS A 10 20.18 -45.14 -19.73
CA LYS A 10 21.59 -44.68 -19.90
C LYS A 10 21.91 -44.12 -21.30
N GLN A 11 21.20 -44.61 -22.32
CA GLN A 11 21.37 -44.17 -23.71
C GLN A 11 20.92 -42.72 -23.94
N VAL A 12 19.91 -42.26 -23.20
CA VAL A 12 19.38 -40.89 -23.26
C VAL A 12 20.23 -39.98 -22.40
N GLU A 13 20.65 -40.46 -21.23
CA GLU A 13 21.49 -39.73 -20.27
C GLU A 13 22.86 -39.30 -20.83
N GLN A 14 23.43 -40.13 -21.73
CA GLN A 14 24.71 -39.83 -22.37
C GLN A 14 24.61 -38.81 -23.52
N LYS A 15 23.40 -38.38 -23.93
CA LYS A 15 23.25 -37.38 -24.99
C LYS A 15 23.48 -35.98 -24.41
N ASN A 16 24.33 -35.20 -25.08
CA ASN A 16 24.58 -33.79 -24.72
C ASN A 16 23.29 -32.98 -24.65
N PHE A 17 22.35 -33.23 -25.56
CA PHE A 17 21.02 -32.63 -25.54
C PHE A 17 20.30 -32.80 -24.20
N PHE A 18 20.25 -34.03 -23.66
CA PHE A 18 19.58 -34.30 -22.40
C PHE A 18 20.26 -33.57 -21.24
N ARG A 19 21.60 -33.56 -21.23
CA ARG A 19 22.39 -32.86 -20.20
C ARG A 19 22.18 -31.35 -20.22
N LEU A 20 22.12 -30.72 -21.39
CA LEU A 20 21.91 -29.28 -21.52
C LEU A 20 20.52 -28.86 -21.07
N VAL A 21 19.48 -29.62 -21.47
CA VAL A 21 18.10 -29.32 -21.10
C VAL A 21 17.87 -29.58 -19.61
N ALA A 22 18.28 -30.74 -19.10
CA ALA A 22 18.12 -31.05 -17.67
C ALA A 22 18.94 -30.08 -16.81
N GLY A 23 20.17 -29.77 -17.22
CA GLY A 23 21.04 -28.82 -16.52
C GLY A 23 20.46 -27.41 -16.46
N SER A 24 19.91 -26.89 -17.57
CA SER A 24 19.29 -25.56 -17.60
C SER A 24 18.03 -25.49 -16.74
N TRP A 25 17.20 -26.54 -16.76
CA TRP A 25 16.04 -26.65 -15.88
C TRP A 25 16.41 -26.69 -14.40
N ILE A 26 17.46 -27.44 -14.03
CA ILE A 26 17.96 -27.48 -12.66
C ILE A 26 18.46 -26.10 -12.20
N ILE A 27 19.27 -25.43 -13.02
CA ILE A 27 19.76 -24.06 -12.71
C ILE A 27 18.59 -23.10 -12.55
N THR A 28 17.62 -23.16 -13.46
CA THR A 28 16.42 -22.31 -13.42
C THR A 28 15.61 -22.55 -12.14
N SER A 29 15.41 -23.81 -11.78
CA SER A 29 14.73 -24.18 -10.53
C SER A 29 15.45 -23.63 -9.32
N VAL A 30 16.77 -23.80 -9.23
CA VAL A 30 17.57 -23.31 -8.10
C VAL A 30 17.51 -21.78 -7.99
N VAL A 31 17.61 -21.07 -9.11
CA VAL A 31 17.51 -19.59 -9.12
C VAL A 31 16.12 -19.13 -8.69
N ILE A 32 15.06 -19.73 -9.24
CA ILE A 32 13.67 -19.37 -8.86
C ILE A 32 13.43 -19.66 -7.39
N THR A 33 13.81 -20.85 -6.90
CA THR A 33 13.64 -21.21 -5.49
C THR A 33 14.43 -20.26 -4.60
N ASN A 34 15.71 -19.99 -4.88
CA ASN A 34 16.51 -19.07 -4.07
C ASN A 34 15.99 -17.61 -4.13
N CYS A 35 15.50 -17.13 -5.27
CA CYS A 35 14.90 -15.80 -5.37
C CYS A 35 13.58 -15.73 -4.60
N TYR A 36 12.73 -16.74 -4.74
CA TYR A 36 11.46 -16.81 -4.02
C TYR A 36 11.70 -16.88 -2.51
N THR A 37 12.59 -17.77 -2.06
CA THR A 37 12.98 -17.88 -0.67
C THR A 37 13.65 -16.60 -0.18
N GLY A 38 14.50 -15.96 -0.98
CA GLY A 38 15.12 -14.68 -0.63
C GLY A 38 14.13 -13.52 -0.52
N LEU A 39 13.12 -13.45 -1.38
CA LEU A 39 12.03 -12.49 -1.29
C LEU A 39 11.15 -12.75 -0.06
N MET A 40 10.75 -14.00 0.13
CA MET A 40 9.96 -14.40 1.30
C MET A 40 10.72 -14.15 2.61
N ILE A 41 12.01 -14.46 2.65
CA ILE A 41 12.90 -14.14 3.78
C ILE A 41 13.04 -12.63 3.94
N SER A 42 13.18 -11.85 2.85
CA SER A 42 13.27 -10.40 2.95
C SER A 42 11.97 -9.80 3.47
N ASP A 43 10.81 -10.31 3.06
CA ASP A 43 9.51 -9.85 3.58
C ASP A 43 9.29 -10.26 5.05
N LEU A 44 9.88 -11.39 5.48
CA LEU A 44 9.78 -11.87 6.86
C LEU A 44 10.85 -11.29 7.80
N ASN A 45 12.06 -11.00 7.30
CA ASN A 45 13.24 -10.60 8.08
C ASN A 45 13.71 -9.16 7.82
N SER A 46 13.20 -8.48 6.79
CA SER A 46 13.25 -7.02 6.74
C SER A 46 12.02 -6.54 7.51
N PRO A 47 12.11 -6.27 8.82
CA PRO A 47 11.10 -5.46 9.44
C PRO A 47 11.09 -4.18 8.60
N LEU A 48 10.03 -3.97 7.81
CA LEU A 48 9.67 -2.63 7.33
C LEU A 48 9.94 -1.73 8.54
N PRO A 49 10.83 -0.72 8.46
CA PRO A 49 11.32 -0.03 9.64
C PRO A 49 10.13 0.50 10.43
N THR A 50 9.70 -0.29 11.41
CA THR A 50 8.56 -0.01 12.28
C THR A 50 8.87 1.21 13.12
N THR A 51 10.16 1.52 13.24
CA THR A 51 10.73 2.72 13.83
C THR A 51 10.17 4.03 13.27
N ASN A 52 9.55 4.05 12.08
CA ASN A 52 9.05 5.28 11.46
C ASN A 52 7.52 5.35 11.33
N VAL A 53 6.77 4.35 11.82
CA VAL A 53 5.31 4.42 11.81
C VAL A 53 4.87 5.15 13.07
N PRO A 54 4.23 6.32 12.96
CA PRO A 54 3.71 7.01 14.15
C PRO A 54 2.59 6.18 14.76
N GLU A 55 2.72 5.84 16.03
CA GLU A 55 1.67 5.13 16.77
C GLU A 55 0.83 6.09 17.59
N THR A 56 1.42 7.21 18.00
CA THR A 56 0.79 8.22 18.84
C THR A 56 0.75 9.59 18.18
N PHE A 57 -0.13 10.47 18.62
CA PHE A 57 -0.13 11.87 18.21
C PHE A 57 1.16 12.60 18.59
N GLN A 58 1.88 12.16 19.62
CA GLN A 58 3.19 12.70 19.98
C GLN A 58 4.26 12.41 18.91
N ASP A 59 4.15 11.29 18.19
CA ASP A 59 5.09 10.91 17.13
C ASP A 59 4.96 11.81 15.90
N LEU A 60 3.78 12.42 15.72
CA LEU A 60 3.48 13.31 14.60
C LEU A 60 4.13 14.69 14.74
N ILE A 61 4.49 15.08 15.96
CA ILE A 61 5.07 16.39 16.25
C ILE A 61 6.44 16.49 15.56
N CYS A 62 6.65 17.53 14.76
CA CYS A 62 7.95 17.74 14.11
C CYS A 62 8.95 18.52 14.96
N GLU A 63 8.47 19.53 15.67
CA GLU A 63 9.31 20.53 16.32
C GLU A 63 8.89 20.75 17.76
N ASN A 64 9.82 21.33 18.53
CA ASN A 64 9.58 21.65 19.93
C ASN A 64 9.18 20.43 20.79
N LYS A 65 9.64 19.22 20.42
CA LYS A 65 9.44 18.00 21.24
C LYS A 65 9.96 18.15 22.67
N ALA A 66 10.97 19.01 22.88
CA ALA A 66 11.49 19.35 24.20
C ALA A 66 10.41 19.95 25.13
N VAL A 67 9.39 20.63 24.58
CA VAL A 67 8.28 21.21 25.36
C VAL A 67 7.46 20.14 26.07
N ILE A 68 7.31 18.95 25.47
CA ILE A 68 6.65 17.82 26.14
C ILE A 68 7.44 17.40 27.37
N GLN A 69 8.76 17.36 27.26
CA GLN A 69 9.61 17.01 28.40
C GLN A 69 9.57 18.11 29.47
N ALA A 70 9.72 19.38 29.09
CA ALA A 70 9.59 20.51 30.01
C ALA A 70 8.26 20.48 30.79
N PHE A 71 7.15 20.21 30.09
CA PHE A 71 5.83 20.05 30.71
C PHE A 71 5.80 18.90 31.72
N LYS A 72 6.36 17.73 31.37
CA LYS A 72 6.46 16.57 32.28
C LYS A 72 7.32 16.84 33.52
N HIS A 73 8.33 17.71 33.41
CA HIS A 73 9.17 18.14 34.54
C HIS A 73 8.53 19.27 35.37
N GLY A 74 7.34 19.75 34.99
CA GLY A 74 6.66 20.82 35.71
C GLY A 74 7.28 22.21 35.47
N GLU A 75 7.99 22.41 34.36
CA GLU A 75 8.51 23.73 34.00
C GLU A 75 7.37 24.71 33.71
N ASN A 76 7.62 25.99 34.00
CA ASN A 76 6.66 27.04 33.70
C ASN A 76 6.62 27.34 32.19
N LEU A 77 5.56 26.87 31.52
CA LEU A 77 5.35 27.05 30.08
C LEU A 77 4.36 28.17 29.72
N THR A 78 3.97 29.04 30.66
CA THR A 78 2.89 30.03 30.43
C THR A 78 3.15 30.94 29.22
N GLU A 79 4.38 31.42 29.05
CA GLU A 79 4.73 32.28 27.91
C GLU A 79 4.69 31.51 26.58
N TRP A 80 5.21 30.29 26.56
CA TRP A 80 5.17 29.42 25.38
C TRP A 80 3.73 29.09 24.99
N ILE A 81 2.88 28.73 25.96
CA ILE A 81 1.46 28.43 25.73
C ILE A 81 0.76 29.65 25.14
N ARG A 82 0.97 30.85 25.71
CA ARG A 82 0.39 32.10 25.18
C ARG A 82 0.79 32.31 23.72
N LYS A 83 2.07 32.10 23.39
CA LYS A 83 2.58 32.24 22.02
C LYS A 83 1.97 31.19 21.08
N ALA A 84 1.97 29.92 21.48
CA ALA A 84 1.39 28.82 20.69
C ALA A 84 -0.11 29.03 20.44
N ASN A 85 -0.83 29.56 21.43
CA ASN A 85 -2.26 29.86 21.31
C ASN A 85 -2.54 30.96 20.28
N LEU A 86 -1.71 32.02 20.25
CA LEU A 86 -1.77 33.07 19.23
C LEU A 86 -1.42 32.52 17.84
N GLU A 87 -0.43 31.63 17.73
CA GLU A 87 -0.09 30.99 16.46
C GLU A 87 -1.25 30.12 15.94
N LEU A 88 -1.92 29.39 16.85
CA LEU A 88 -3.07 28.54 16.54
C LEU A 88 -4.30 29.34 16.10
N GLU A 89 -4.52 30.52 16.69
CA GLU A 89 -5.58 31.45 16.27
C GLU A 89 -5.49 31.75 14.78
N ASN A 90 -4.27 31.98 14.31
CA ASN A 90 -4.07 32.26 12.91
C ASN A 90 -4.29 31.02 12.03
N VAL A 91 -3.93 29.81 12.49
CA VAL A 91 -4.17 28.56 11.74
C VAL A 91 -5.67 28.29 11.57
N ALA A 92 -6.47 28.69 12.55
CA ALA A 92 -7.92 28.56 12.49
C ALA A 92 -8.57 29.51 11.47
N ASP A 93 -7.86 30.53 10.98
CA ASP A 93 -8.32 31.42 9.91
C ASP A 93 -8.12 30.75 8.54
N PRO A 94 -9.20 30.39 7.83
CA PRO A 94 -9.12 29.74 6.52
C PRO A 94 -8.34 30.55 5.48
N SER A 95 -8.28 31.88 5.64
CA SER A 95 -7.59 32.76 4.70
C SER A 95 -6.07 32.65 4.76
N THR A 96 -5.52 32.11 5.86
CA THR A 96 -4.06 31.98 6.07
C THR A 96 -3.54 30.57 5.82
N LEU A 97 -4.40 29.63 5.41
CA LEU A 97 -4.04 28.26 5.04
C LEU A 97 -3.21 28.26 3.74
N VAL A 98 -1.94 28.64 3.86
CA VAL A 98 -0.96 28.52 2.79
C VAL A 98 -0.47 27.08 2.75
N LEU A 99 -0.41 26.50 1.55
CA LEU A 99 0.19 25.20 1.34
C LEU A 99 1.71 25.30 1.54
N ILE A 100 2.16 25.14 2.78
CA ILE A 100 3.58 25.12 3.10
C ILE A 100 4.10 23.71 2.82
N SER A 101 5.01 23.59 1.85
CA SER A 101 5.78 22.36 1.67
C SER A 101 6.71 22.21 2.87
N SER A 102 6.40 21.25 3.74
CA SER A 102 7.20 20.97 4.94
C SER A 102 7.51 19.47 5.01
N PRO A 103 8.62 19.09 5.67
CA PRO A 103 8.99 17.68 5.85
C PRO A 103 8.10 16.95 6.87
N CYS A 104 7.10 17.62 7.43
CA CYS A 104 6.18 17.10 8.45
C CYS A 104 5.05 16.25 7.90
N PHE A 105 4.38 15.56 8.82
CA PHE A 105 3.11 14.92 8.51
C PHE A 105 2.05 15.96 8.16
N LYS A 106 1.32 15.70 7.07
CA LYS A 106 0.07 16.40 6.76
C LYS A 106 -1.07 15.69 7.50
N ILE A 107 -1.82 16.43 8.30
CA ILE A 107 -2.89 15.90 9.15
C ILE A 107 -4.22 16.26 8.48
N LEU A 108 -4.76 15.33 7.71
CA LEU A 108 -6.01 15.48 6.98
C LEU A 108 -7.20 15.06 7.84
N SER A 109 -8.38 15.60 7.57
CA SER A 109 -9.61 15.18 8.25
C SER A 109 -10.82 15.42 7.36
N ALA A 110 -11.99 14.90 7.76
CA ALA A 110 -13.22 15.11 7.01
C ALA A 110 -13.56 16.61 6.88
N PRO A 111 -14.18 17.04 5.77
CA PRO A 111 -14.61 18.42 5.64
C PRO A 111 -15.70 18.74 6.68
N SER A 112 -15.59 19.92 7.29
CA SER A 112 -16.53 20.43 8.28
C SER A 112 -17.46 21.47 7.65
N LYS A 113 -18.72 21.52 8.12
CA LYS A 113 -19.71 22.50 7.64
C LYS A 113 -19.36 23.94 8.00
N THR A 114 -18.60 24.14 9.08
CA THR A 114 -18.35 25.48 9.64
C THR A 114 -16.94 25.98 9.41
N ARG A 115 -15.92 25.12 9.49
CA ARG A 115 -14.50 25.54 9.49
C ARG A 115 -13.59 24.72 8.60
N GLY A 116 -14.05 24.41 7.38
CA GLY A 116 -13.25 23.74 6.37
C GLY A 116 -13.07 22.25 6.67
N PHE A 117 -12.32 21.89 7.73
CA PHE A 117 -11.97 20.52 8.10
C PHE A 117 -12.15 20.26 9.61
N GLU A 118 -12.58 19.06 9.98
CA GLU A 118 -12.93 18.69 11.36
C GLU A 118 -11.76 18.80 12.34
N PHE A 119 -10.53 18.47 11.92
CA PHE A 119 -9.35 18.60 12.78
C PHE A 119 -9.01 20.07 13.06
N ILE A 120 -9.17 20.95 12.07
CA ILE A 120 -9.00 22.41 12.28
C ILE A 120 -10.08 22.92 13.24
N ARG A 121 -11.31 22.44 13.10
CA ARG A 121 -12.40 22.74 14.04
C ARG A 121 -12.05 22.28 15.45
N PHE A 122 -11.49 21.08 15.61
CA PHE A 122 -11.00 20.56 16.89
C PHE A 122 -9.92 21.47 17.49
N LEU A 123 -8.87 21.79 16.72
CA LEU A 123 -7.80 22.71 17.14
C LEU A 123 -8.35 24.04 17.65
N TYR A 124 -9.32 24.63 16.95
CA TYR A 124 -9.96 25.87 17.37
C TYR A 124 -10.73 25.74 18.69
N PHE A 125 -11.50 24.66 18.89
CA PHE A 125 -12.20 24.47 20.17
C PHE A 125 -11.21 24.24 21.31
N THR A 126 -10.15 23.48 21.08
CA THR A 126 -9.07 23.33 22.07
C THR A 126 -8.41 24.67 22.39
N GLN A 127 -8.20 25.53 21.39
CA GLN A 127 -7.68 26.88 21.59
C GLN A 127 -8.59 27.72 22.51
N LEU A 128 -9.90 27.69 22.28
CA LEU A 128 -10.88 28.38 23.13
C LEU A 128 -10.88 27.82 24.55
N ASP A 129 -10.87 26.50 24.69
CA ASP A 129 -10.82 25.82 25.98
C ASP A 129 -9.53 26.25 26.74
N ILE A 130 -8.36 26.22 26.08
CA ILE A 130 -7.07 26.65 26.65
C ILE A 130 -7.08 28.13 27.02
N HIS A 131 -7.64 29.01 26.19
CA HIS A 131 -7.75 30.44 26.48
C HIS A 131 -8.58 30.68 27.75
N SER A 132 -9.68 29.92 27.93
CA SER A 132 -10.50 30.01 29.15
C SER A 132 -9.76 29.46 30.38
N LEU A 133 -8.98 28.39 30.20
CA LEU A 133 -8.20 27.74 31.25
C LEU A 133 -6.89 28.47 31.60
N GLN A 134 -6.41 29.41 30.79
CA GLN A 134 -5.16 30.12 31.05
C GLN A 134 -5.21 30.91 32.37
N TYR A 135 -6.41 31.23 32.87
CA TYR A 135 -6.62 31.82 34.19
C TYR A 135 -6.58 30.80 35.35
N LEU A 136 -6.61 29.51 35.04
CA LEU A 136 -6.65 28.37 35.97
C LEU A 136 -5.49 27.42 35.65
N SER A 137 -4.25 27.84 35.96
CA SER A 137 -3.01 27.13 35.56
C SER A 137 -2.93 25.65 35.97
N GLU A 138 -3.76 25.20 36.91
CA GLU A 138 -3.73 23.86 37.50
C GLU A 138 -4.32 22.74 36.63
N HIS A 139 -5.00 23.05 35.51
CA HIS A 139 -5.80 22.06 34.76
C HIS A 139 -5.30 21.78 33.32
N LEU A 140 -4.03 22.09 33.03
CA LEU A 140 -3.47 21.75 31.71
C LEU A 140 -3.11 20.27 31.66
N PHE A 141 -3.68 19.54 30.70
CA PHE A 141 -3.32 18.15 30.41
C PHE A 141 -2.24 18.07 29.33
N LEU A 142 -1.43 17.01 29.35
CA LEU A 142 -0.43 16.74 28.30
C LEU A 142 -1.06 16.76 26.89
N GLU A 143 -2.30 16.28 26.78
CA GLU A 143 -3.07 16.29 25.55
C GLU A 143 -3.27 17.70 24.96
N ASN A 144 -3.48 18.71 25.81
CA ASN A 144 -3.60 20.10 25.38
C ASN A 144 -2.28 20.60 24.79
N ILE A 145 -1.15 20.25 25.42
CA ILE A 145 0.20 20.60 24.94
C ILE A 145 0.49 19.92 23.60
N VAL A 146 0.16 18.64 23.48
CA VAL A 146 0.27 17.89 22.21
C VAL A 146 -0.59 18.53 21.13
N THR A 147 -1.82 18.90 21.45
CA THR A 147 -2.75 19.55 20.51
C THR A 147 -2.22 20.91 20.04
N LEU A 148 -1.68 21.74 20.94
CA LEU A 148 -1.01 23.00 20.59
C LEU A 148 0.21 22.77 19.67
N LEU A 149 1.03 21.75 19.95
CA LEU A 149 2.19 21.42 19.12
C LEU A 149 1.79 20.93 17.72
N LEU A 150 0.73 20.15 17.62
CA LEU A 150 0.18 19.70 16.33
C LEU A 150 -0.46 20.84 15.54
N GLY A 151 -0.97 21.86 16.23
CA GLY A 151 -1.49 23.09 15.63
C GLY A 151 -0.44 24.00 15.00
N ASN A 152 0.85 23.62 15.01
CA ASN A 152 1.91 24.38 14.36
C ASN A 152 1.70 24.43 12.83
N ARG A 153 1.89 25.61 12.23
CA ARG A 153 1.79 25.88 10.77
C ARG A 153 2.68 25.00 9.89
N LYS A 154 3.68 24.31 10.45
CA LYS A 154 4.49 23.33 9.71
C LYS A 154 3.71 22.07 9.34
N HIS A 155 2.62 21.78 10.04
CA HIS A 155 1.65 20.78 9.60
C HIS A 155 0.71 21.39 8.56
N SER A 156 0.46 20.66 7.47
CA SER A 156 -0.61 20.99 6.53
C SER A 156 -1.88 20.25 6.93
N PHE A 157 -2.99 20.97 6.99
CA PHE A 157 -4.31 20.42 7.33
C PHE A 157 -5.25 20.29 6.13
N VAL A 158 -4.79 20.70 4.96
CA VAL A 158 -5.56 20.71 3.71
C VAL A 158 -5.01 19.67 2.73
N PRO A 159 -5.89 19.01 1.95
CA PRO A 159 -5.48 18.08 0.90
C PRO A 159 -4.83 18.82 -0.27
N SER A 160 -4.07 18.09 -1.07
CA SER A 160 -3.40 18.58 -2.25
C SER A 160 -4.42 19.03 -3.31
N GLY A 161 -4.19 20.21 -3.89
CA GLY A 161 -5.12 20.82 -4.85
C GLY A 161 -6.29 21.59 -4.22
N TYR A 162 -6.32 21.72 -2.89
CA TYR A 162 -7.21 22.68 -2.23
C TYR A 162 -6.77 24.11 -2.56
N SER A 163 -7.70 24.93 -3.08
CA SER A 163 -7.46 26.35 -3.36
C SER A 163 -8.30 27.21 -2.41
N PRO A 164 -7.69 28.10 -1.61
CA PRO A 164 -8.39 29.01 -0.70
C PRO A 164 -9.30 30.02 -1.43
N ASP A 165 -9.00 30.32 -2.70
CA ASP A 165 -9.73 31.32 -3.49
C ASP A 165 -11.16 30.90 -3.83
N ASN A 166 -11.47 29.61 -3.70
CA ASN A 166 -12.85 29.13 -3.61
C ASN A 166 -13.41 29.40 -2.21
N ARG A 167 -13.45 30.69 -1.82
CA ARG A 167 -13.97 31.20 -0.53
C ARG A 167 -15.43 30.89 -0.27
N ILE A 168 -16.09 30.24 -1.22
CA ILE A 168 -17.28 29.46 -0.92
C ILE A 168 -16.81 28.25 -0.11
N LEU A 169 -16.54 28.49 1.18
CA LEU A 169 -16.65 27.52 2.27
C LEU A 169 -17.78 26.59 1.83
N PRO A 170 -17.53 25.28 1.58
CA PRO A 170 -18.40 24.44 0.77
C PRO A 170 -19.84 24.69 1.21
N ASN A 171 -20.57 25.52 0.44
CA ASN A 171 -21.88 26.00 0.86
C ASN A 171 -22.80 24.84 0.62
N SER A 172 -22.78 23.87 1.54
CA SER A 172 -23.55 22.63 1.59
C SER A 172 -23.66 21.79 0.32
N THR A 173 -23.00 22.15 -0.80
CA THR A 173 -23.15 21.40 -2.03
C THR A 173 -22.40 20.10 -1.85
N ASP A 174 -23.15 19.01 -1.82
CA ASP A 174 -22.65 17.64 -1.66
C ASP A 174 -21.48 17.33 -2.61
N LEU A 175 -21.42 18.04 -3.76
CA LEU A 175 -20.35 17.95 -4.75
C LEU A 175 -18.99 18.49 -4.26
N ALA A 176 -18.95 19.58 -3.49
CA ALA A 176 -17.68 20.13 -2.97
C ALA A 176 -17.12 19.25 -1.84
N ILE A 177 -18.02 18.72 -1.01
CA ILE A 177 -17.70 17.75 0.04
C ILE A 177 -17.15 16.46 -0.58
N SER A 178 -17.79 15.94 -1.64
CA SER A 178 -17.34 14.72 -2.32
C SER A 178 -15.99 14.90 -3.02
N LYS A 179 -15.76 16.03 -3.70
CA LYS A 179 -14.45 16.36 -4.29
C LYS A 179 -13.35 16.43 -3.22
N SER A 180 -13.61 17.09 -2.09
CA SER A 180 -12.65 17.20 -1.00
C SER A 180 -12.32 15.83 -0.40
N ARG A 181 -13.33 14.98 -0.18
CA ARG A 181 -13.11 13.60 0.26
C ARG A 181 -12.26 12.80 -0.73
N ALA A 182 -12.55 12.90 -2.02
CA ALA A 182 -11.76 12.21 -3.04
C ALA A 182 -10.30 12.66 -3.06
N SER A 183 -10.02 13.96 -2.87
CA SER A 183 -8.65 14.48 -2.75
C SER A 183 -7.96 14.02 -1.48
N ILE A 184 -8.64 14.04 -0.33
CA ILE A 184 -8.10 13.51 0.94
C ILE A 184 -7.74 12.04 0.78
N GLU A 185 -8.65 11.26 0.20
CA GLU A 185 -8.45 9.83 0.01
C GLU A 185 -7.25 9.54 -0.90
N LYS A 186 -7.15 10.28 -2.02
CA LYS A 186 -6.02 10.20 -2.94
C LYS A 186 -4.69 10.51 -2.25
N ASP A 187 -4.67 11.53 -1.39
CA ASP A 187 -3.48 11.94 -0.65
C ASP A 187 -3.08 10.87 0.38
N VAL A 188 -4.03 10.36 1.17
CA VAL A 188 -3.80 9.27 2.14
C VAL A 188 -3.30 8.01 1.44
N ALA A 189 -3.80 7.70 0.24
CA ALA A 189 -3.37 6.57 -0.57
C ALA A 189 -2.04 6.80 -1.33
N SER A 190 -1.41 7.97 -1.24
CA SER A 190 -0.15 8.24 -1.94
C SER A 190 1.11 7.75 -1.23
N CYS A 191 0.97 7.12 -0.05
CA CYS A 191 2.07 6.58 0.78
C CYS A 191 3.14 7.60 1.21
N LEU A 192 2.84 8.91 1.18
CA LEU A 192 3.71 9.92 1.77
C LEU A 192 3.36 10.12 3.26
N LYS A 193 3.96 11.12 3.89
CA LYS A 193 3.70 11.49 5.30
C LYS A 193 2.31 12.12 5.47
N TYR A 194 1.27 11.32 5.35
CA TYR A 194 -0.12 11.70 5.60
C TYR A 194 -0.69 10.95 6.79
N VAL A 195 -1.47 11.66 7.58
CA VAL A 195 -2.28 11.08 8.67
C VAL A 195 -3.71 11.53 8.46
N LEU A 196 -4.64 10.58 8.52
CA LEU A 196 -6.06 10.87 8.50
C LEU A 196 -6.59 10.89 9.94
N ALA A 197 -6.88 12.08 10.45
CA ALA A 197 -7.60 12.27 11.70
C ALA A 197 -9.10 12.08 11.46
N VAL A 198 -9.66 11.09 12.14
CA VAL A 198 -11.08 10.70 12.05
C VAL A 198 -11.66 10.74 13.46
N ASP A 199 -12.97 10.95 13.56
CA ASP A 199 -13.71 10.75 14.81
C ASP A 199 -13.46 9.34 15.36
N GLY A 200 -13.24 9.22 16.67
CA GLY A 200 -12.92 7.96 17.36
C GLY A 200 -13.90 6.83 17.05
N PHE A 201 -15.18 7.15 16.83
CA PHE A 201 -16.21 6.15 16.48
C PHE A 201 -16.09 5.65 15.05
N ASP A 202 -15.54 6.45 14.14
CA ASP A 202 -15.47 6.13 12.71
C ASP A 202 -14.09 5.56 12.29
N VAL A 203 -13.07 5.62 13.17
CA VAL A 203 -11.71 5.13 12.88
C VAL A 203 -11.69 3.68 12.36
N ALA A 204 -12.44 2.78 12.99
CA ALA A 204 -12.45 1.37 12.59
C ALA A 204 -13.04 1.17 11.18
N ALA A 205 -14.12 1.90 10.88
CA ALA A 205 -14.80 1.81 9.59
C ALA A 205 -13.96 2.41 8.46
N GLU A 206 -13.35 3.59 8.69
CA GLU A 206 -12.46 4.22 7.72
C GLU A 206 -11.19 3.38 7.48
N PHE A 207 -10.62 2.80 8.54
CA PHE A 207 -9.48 1.89 8.42
C PHE A 207 -9.82 0.65 7.58
N GLU A 208 -10.95 0.00 7.84
CA GLU A 208 -11.42 -1.16 7.07
C GLU A 208 -11.71 -0.78 5.61
N PHE A 209 -12.33 0.38 5.37
CA PHE A 209 -12.60 0.90 4.04
C PHE A 209 -11.32 1.12 3.24
N LEU A 210 -10.37 1.89 3.79
CA LEU A 210 -9.10 2.19 3.12
C LEU A 210 -8.27 0.90 2.88
N SER A 211 -8.20 0.02 3.88
CA SER A 211 -7.44 -1.23 3.78
C SER A 211 -8.01 -2.18 2.73
N ARG A 212 -9.34 -2.24 2.57
CA ARG A 212 -9.96 -3.05 1.50
C ARG A 212 -9.79 -2.43 0.13
N LYS A 213 -9.93 -1.11 0.05
CA LYS A 213 -9.92 -0.37 -1.21
C LYS A 213 -8.52 -0.27 -1.81
N TYR A 214 -7.52 -0.04 -0.97
CA TYR A 214 -6.12 0.06 -1.32
C TYR A 214 -5.33 -1.10 -0.70
N TYR A 215 -5.69 -2.33 -1.04
CA TYR A 215 -5.14 -3.55 -0.43
C TYR A 215 -3.61 -3.71 -0.60
N TRP A 216 -3.00 -3.01 -1.58
CA TRP A 216 -1.55 -2.97 -1.79
C TRP A 216 -0.84 -1.95 -0.89
N ILE A 217 -1.59 -1.13 -0.16
CA ILE A 217 -1.07 -0.14 0.80
C ILE A 217 -1.33 -0.68 2.20
N LYS A 218 -0.28 -0.70 3.02
CA LYS A 218 -0.40 -1.04 4.43
C LYS A 218 -0.71 0.22 5.23
N PHE A 219 -1.97 0.36 5.64
CA PHE A 219 -2.36 1.41 6.59
C PHE A 219 -2.04 0.99 8.01
N TYR A 220 -1.77 1.98 8.85
CA TYR A 220 -1.53 1.81 10.28
C TYR A 220 -2.55 2.63 11.05
N ARG A 221 -3.07 2.06 12.13
CA ARG A 221 -3.99 2.73 13.04
C ARG A 221 -3.21 3.24 14.24
N GLY A 222 -3.40 4.51 14.59
CA GLY A 222 -2.87 5.08 15.83
C GLY A 222 -3.44 4.38 17.08
N LYS A 223 -2.68 4.38 18.17
CA LYS A 223 -3.02 3.77 19.45
C LYS A 223 -3.74 4.73 20.39
N ASP A 224 -3.53 6.03 20.22
CA ASP A 224 -4.13 7.08 21.06
C ASP A 224 -5.22 7.86 20.32
N SER A 225 -6.00 8.62 21.09
CA SER A 225 -7.01 9.55 20.61
C SER A 225 -6.77 10.92 21.25
N LEU A 226 -7.10 11.98 20.51
CA LEU A 226 -7.19 13.33 21.05
C LEU A 226 -8.65 13.70 21.26
N GLY A 227 -8.90 14.57 22.22
CA GLY A 227 -10.20 15.07 22.61
C GLY A 227 -11.11 13.99 23.18
N ALA A 228 -10.57 12.93 23.78
CA ALA A 228 -11.35 11.82 24.30
C ALA A 228 -12.17 12.28 25.52
N LYS A 229 -13.34 12.86 25.25
CA LYS A 229 -14.29 13.25 26.28
C LYS A 229 -15.14 12.03 26.63
N PRO A 230 -15.29 11.68 27.92
CA PRO A 230 -16.30 10.70 28.28
C PRO A 230 -17.64 11.24 27.82
N PHE A 231 -18.36 10.44 27.06
CA PHE A 231 -19.72 10.74 26.67
C PHE A 231 -20.64 9.78 27.41
N GLY A 232 -21.87 10.23 27.63
CA GLY A 232 -22.87 9.45 28.31
C GLY A 232 -24.23 10.08 28.12
N TRP A 233 -25.25 9.38 28.60
CA TRP A 233 -26.62 9.85 28.59
C TRP A 233 -26.98 10.32 29.99
N LEU A 234 -27.48 11.54 30.09
CA LEU A 234 -28.05 12.08 31.31
C LEU A 234 -29.57 11.97 31.23
N PHE A 235 -30.17 11.28 32.20
CA PHE A 235 -31.63 11.15 32.31
C PHE A 235 -32.15 12.10 33.38
N MET A 236 -33.02 13.02 33.00
CA MET A 236 -33.69 13.93 33.94
C MET A 236 -34.98 13.28 34.45
N GLY A 237 -35.29 13.40 35.75
CA GLY A 237 -36.53 12.87 36.33
C GLY A 237 -36.46 11.40 36.78
N GLU A 238 -35.35 11.01 37.42
CA GLU A 238 -35.02 9.62 37.75
C GLU A 238 -36.03 8.85 38.63
N ARG A 239 -36.99 9.53 39.28
CA ARG A 239 -37.86 8.88 40.27
C ARG A 239 -39.11 8.21 39.69
N GLU A 240 -39.54 8.57 38.48
CA GLU A 240 -40.80 8.03 37.90
C GLU A 240 -40.59 7.30 36.57
N SER A 241 -39.42 7.43 35.95
CA SER A 241 -39.19 6.94 34.60
C SER A 241 -38.39 5.62 34.58
N ARG A 242 -38.99 4.58 34.00
CA ARG A 242 -38.30 3.31 33.70
C ARG A 242 -37.35 3.40 32.49
N VAL A 243 -37.24 4.57 31.86
CA VAL A 243 -36.40 4.76 30.65
C VAL A 243 -34.94 4.42 30.92
N ARG A 244 -34.40 4.76 32.10
CA ARG A 244 -33.01 4.42 32.46
C ARG A 244 -32.79 2.92 32.47
N GLU A 245 -33.71 2.15 33.07
CA GLU A 245 -33.64 0.68 33.12
C GLU A 245 -33.68 0.08 31.72
N TYR A 246 -34.59 0.54 30.86
CA TYR A 246 -34.69 0.04 29.50
C TYR A 246 -33.49 0.42 28.64
N PHE A 247 -32.95 1.62 28.82
CA PHE A 247 -31.77 2.06 28.08
C PHE A 247 -30.53 1.28 28.51
N GLN A 248 -30.37 1.03 29.81
CA GLN A 248 -29.33 0.16 30.34
C GLN A 248 -29.46 -1.26 29.78
N ALA A 249 -30.66 -1.86 29.79
CA ALA A 249 -30.90 -3.17 29.20
C ALA A 249 -30.57 -3.21 27.69
N LEU A 250 -30.81 -2.12 26.96
CA LEU A 250 -30.47 -2.00 25.53
C LEU A 250 -28.95 -1.95 25.28
N LEU A 251 -28.20 -1.29 26.17
CA LEU A 251 -26.73 -1.28 26.12
C LEU A 251 -26.15 -2.65 26.51
N GLU A 252 -26.60 -3.22 27.63
CA GLU A 252 -26.12 -4.49 28.18
C GLU A 252 -26.43 -5.68 27.28
N SER A 253 -27.58 -5.66 26.59
CA SER A 253 -27.93 -6.68 25.59
C SER A 253 -27.09 -6.60 24.31
N GLY A 254 -26.29 -5.54 24.12
CA GLY A 254 -25.46 -5.33 22.94
C GLY A 254 -26.22 -4.83 21.71
N ILE A 255 -27.52 -4.52 21.82
CA ILE A 255 -28.34 -4.01 20.71
C ILE A 255 -27.75 -2.69 20.18
N HIS A 256 -27.33 -1.79 21.07
CA HIS A 256 -26.68 -0.53 20.68
C HIS A 256 -25.40 -0.79 19.87
N GLY A 257 -24.52 -1.66 20.36
CA GLY A 257 -23.28 -2.00 19.66
C GLY A 257 -23.54 -2.61 18.28
N ARG A 258 -24.59 -3.42 18.13
CA ARG A 258 -25.00 -3.94 16.82
C ARG A 258 -25.50 -2.84 15.89
N LEU A 259 -26.25 -1.88 16.41
CA LEU A 259 -26.76 -0.74 15.64
C LEU A 259 -25.61 0.15 15.15
N ASP A 260 -24.63 0.43 16.01
CA ASP A 260 -23.42 1.17 15.64
C ASP A 260 -22.64 0.46 14.53
N HIS A 261 -22.46 -0.86 14.66
CA HIS A 261 -21.80 -1.66 13.64
C HIS A 261 -22.55 -1.63 12.29
N GLU A 262 -23.88 -1.72 12.29
CA GLU A 262 -24.68 -1.58 11.05
C GLU A 262 -24.61 -0.17 10.46
N LYS A 263 -24.57 0.88 11.30
CA LYS A 263 -24.37 2.27 10.86
C LYS A 263 -23.02 2.42 10.14
N GLN A 264 -21.94 1.92 10.75
CA GLN A 264 -20.61 1.89 10.14
C GLN A 264 -20.60 1.13 8.81
N ARG A 265 -21.22 -0.05 8.77
CA ARG A 265 -21.32 -0.87 7.54
C ARG A 265 -22.05 -0.15 6.41
N ARG A 266 -23.09 0.64 6.72
CA ARG A 266 -23.79 1.46 5.73
C ARG A 266 -22.90 2.57 5.19
N ILE A 267 -22.15 3.26 6.06
CA ILE A 267 -21.19 4.30 5.64
C ILE A 267 -20.17 3.73 4.65
N ILE A 268 -19.59 2.57 4.95
CA ILE A 268 -18.64 1.87 4.06
C ILE A 268 -19.29 1.53 2.72
N LYS A 269 -20.50 0.96 2.73
CA LYS A 269 -21.23 0.61 1.49
C LYS A 269 -21.53 1.83 0.62
N LEU A 270 -22.05 2.90 1.21
CA LEU A 270 -22.32 4.15 0.48
C LEU A 270 -21.03 4.72 -0.12
N GLY A 271 -19.94 4.78 0.66
CA GLY A 271 -18.63 5.23 0.18
C GLY A 271 -18.12 4.43 -1.02
N SER A 272 -18.31 3.11 -1.01
CA SER A 272 -17.90 2.24 -2.12
C SER A 272 -18.71 2.42 -3.41
N SER A 273 -20.00 2.78 -3.31
CA SER A 273 -20.89 2.91 -4.47
C SER A 273 -20.69 4.18 -5.30
N ILE A 274 -20.18 5.26 -4.68
CA ILE A 274 -20.10 6.59 -5.31
C ILE A 274 -18.94 6.68 -6.32
N LEU A 275 -17.92 5.84 -6.17
CA LEU A 275 -16.82 5.77 -7.13
C LEU A 275 -16.70 4.35 -7.67
N ARG A 276 -17.24 4.14 -8.88
CA ARG A 276 -16.79 3.05 -9.75
C ARG A 276 -15.36 3.38 -10.16
N TYR A 277 -14.40 2.96 -9.35
CA TYR A 277 -13.02 3.01 -9.80
C TYR A 277 -12.92 2.13 -11.05
N PRO A 278 -12.20 2.57 -12.10
CA PRO A 278 -11.70 1.60 -13.05
C PRO A 278 -11.00 0.56 -12.20
N ALA A 279 -11.38 -0.72 -12.36
CA ALA A 279 -10.68 -1.81 -11.69
C ALA A 279 -9.21 -1.51 -11.90
N ALA A 280 -8.51 -1.13 -10.82
CA ALA A 280 -7.10 -0.85 -10.91
C ALA A 280 -6.56 -2.12 -11.56
N ASP A 281 -5.94 -1.95 -12.72
CA ASP A 281 -5.32 -3.07 -13.42
C ASP A 281 -4.27 -3.55 -12.43
N ASN A 282 -4.68 -4.53 -11.62
CA ASN A 282 -3.95 -5.12 -10.51
C ASN A 282 -2.85 -6.00 -11.10
N ARG A 283 -2.16 -5.50 -12.13
CA ARG A 283 -0.76 -5.76 -12.29
C ARG A 283 -0.15 -5.28 -11.00
N MET A 284 -0.01 -6.21 -10.05
CA MET A 284 1.16 -6.22 -9.18
C MET A 284 2.27 -5.67 -10.05
N SER A 285 2.73 -4.44 -9.74
CA SER A 285 3.97 -3.94 -10.25
C SER A 285 4.94 -5.06 -9.90
N LEU A 286 5.24 -5.91 -10.87
CA LEU A 286 6.29 -6.89 -10.82
C LEU A 286 7.51 -6.00 -10.66
N ASN A 287 7.82 -5.69 -9.40
CA ASN A 287 8.90 -4.82 -9.01
C ASN A 287 10.11 -5.24 -9.82
N SER A 288 10.96 -4.29 -10.22
CA SER A 288 12.05 -4.51 -11.18
C SER A 288 12.80 -5.84 -11.00
N ALA A 289 12.94 -6.32 -9.75
CA ALA A 289 13.42 -7.65 -9.39
C ALA A 289 12.76 -8.82 -10.16
N PHE A 290 11.43 -8.91 -10.22
CA PHE A 290 10.76 -9.98 -10.97
C PHE A 290 10.92 -9.80 -12.48
N LEU A 291 10.91 -8.56 -12.98
CA LEU A 291 11.20 -8.29 -14.38
C LEU A 291 12.61 -8.78 -14.75
N THR A 292 13.61 -8.50 -13.89
CA THR A 292 14.97 -9.01 -14.07
C THR A 292 15.04 -10.53 -14.00
N LEU A 293 14.24 -11.18 -13.14
CA LEU A 293 14.12 -12.63 -13.09
C LEU A 293 13.59 -13.19 -14.41
N PHE A 294 12.52 -12.61 -14.95
CA PHE A 294 11.95 -13.03 -16.23
C PHE A 294 12.90 -12.80 -17.40
N ILE A 295 13.62 -11.68 -17.41
CA ILE A 295 14.65 -11.40 -18.42
C ILE A 295 15.76 -12.45 -18.31
N LEU A 296 16.27 -12.73 -17.10
CA LEU A 296 17.35 -13.68 -16.89
C LEU A 296 16.92 -15.11 -17.27
N CYS A 297 15.74 -15.53 -16.83
CA CYS A 297 15.17 -16.83 -17.22
C CYS A 297 14.94 -16.92 -18.74
N GLY A 298 14.44 -15.85 -19.36
CA GLY A 298 14.24 -15.76 -20.80
C GLY A 298 15.55 -15.84 -21.58
N THR A 299 16.62 -15.18 -21.11
CA THR A 299 17.94 -15.24 -21.76
C THR A 299 18.56 -16.63 -21.67
N VAL A 300 18.42 -17.33 -20.53
CA VAL A 300 18.91 -18.71 -20.37
C VAL A 300 18.16 -19.66 -21.29
N ILE A 301 16.82 -19.58 -21.32
CA ILE A 301 16.00 -20.41 -22.22
C ILE A 301 16.33 -20.10 -23.68
N GLY A 302 16.43 -18.82 -24.06
CA GLY A 302 16.77 -18.40 -25.41
C GLY A 302 18.14 -18.92 -25.85
N PHE A 303 19.15 -18.84 -24.99
CA PHE A 303 20.48 -19.37 -25.27
C PHE A 303 20.47 -20.89 -25.45
N THR A 304 19.73 -21.62 -24.60
CA THR A 304 19.61 -23.08 -24.76
C THR A 304 18.93 -23.49 -26.06
N MET A 305 17.90 -22.76 -26.49
CA MET A 305 17.24 -23.00 -27.78
C MET A 305 18.19 -22.75 -28.96
N LEU A 306 19.00 -21.68 -28.91
CA LEU A 306 20.00 -21.41 -29.95
C LEU A 306 21.05 -22.52 -30.04
N CYS A 307 21.52 -23.06 -28.90
CA CYS A 307 22.43 -24.20 -28.88
C CYS A 307 21.79 -25.45 -29.51
N ILE A 308 20.52 -25.73 -29.20
CA ILE A 308 19.79 -26.88 -29.77
C ILE A 308 19.66 -26.73 -31.29
N ILE A 309 19.31 -25.53 -31.77
CA ILE A 309 19.23 -25.25 -33.22
C ILE A 309 20.59 -25.48 -33.89
N ALA A 310 21.68 -25.01 -33.28
CA ALA A 310 23.03 -25.21 -33.82
C ALA A 310 23.41 -26.69 -33.91
N GLU A 311 23.14 -27.49 -32.87
CA GLU A 311 23.41 -28.94 -32.90
C GLU A 311 22.56 -29.66 -33.94
N LEU A 312 21.26 -29.36 -34.01
CA LEU A 312 20.35 -29.93 -35.02
C LEU A 312 20.80 -29.57 -36.44
N TRP A 313 21.30 -28.36 -36.66
CA TRP A 313 21.79 -27.92 -37.96
C TRP A 313 23.04 -28.69 -38.39
N VAL A 314 23.98 -28.95 -37.47
CA VAL A 314 25.16 -29.78 -37.72
C VAL A 314 24.76 -31.22 -38.06
N VAL A 315 23.84 -31.81 -37.29
CA VAL A 315 23.33 -33.17 -37.55
C VAL A 315 22.63 -33.22 -38.91
N TRP A 316 21.77 -32.26 -39.21
CA TRP A 316 21.07 -32.20 -40.49
C TRP A 316 22.04 -32.10 -41.67
N LYS A 317 23.05 -31.21 -41.59
CA LYS A 317 24.11 -31.07 -42.60
C LYS A 317 24.86 -32.38 -42.81
N MET A 318 25.22 -33.09 -41.73
CA MET A 318 25.87 -34.40 -41.82
C MET A 318 24.97 -35.47 -42.45
N THR A 319 23.67 -35.47 -42.13
CA THR A 319 22.70 -36.41 -42.70
C THR A 319 22.50 -36.17 -44.19
N VAL A 320 22.36 -34.91 -44.60
CA VAL A 320 22.27 -34.51 -46.01
C VAL A 320 23.55 -34.86 -46.77
N LEU A 321 24.73 -34.59 -46.19
CA LEU A 321 26.01 -34.95 -46.81
C LEU A 321 26.13 -36.47 -47.01
N LYS A 322 25.75 -37.27 -46.01
CA LYS A 322 25.70 -38.73 -46.11
C LYS A 322 24.71 -39.21 -47.17
N ALA A 323 23.53 -38.61 -47.25
CA ALA A 323 22.53 -38.93 -48.28
C ALA A 323 23.05 -38.59 -49.68
N PHE A 324 23.71 -37.44 -49.84
CA PHE A 324 24.30 -37.01 -51.10
C PHE A 324 25.47 -37.91 -51.55
N VAL A 325 26.35 -38.31 -50.63
CA VAL A 325 27.43 -39.28 -50.89
C VAL A 325 26.84 -40.64 -51.27
N ARG A 326 25.81 -41.13 -50.58
CA ARG A 326 25.10 -42.36 -50.95
C ARG A 326 24.47 -42.26 -52.34
N ALA A 327 23.83 -41.14 -52.67
CA ALA A 327 23.24 -40.91 -53.98
C ALA A 327 24.31 -40.91 -55.09
N LYS A 328 25.45 -40.25 -54.87
CA LYS A 328 26.60 -40.30 -55.81
C LYS A 328 27.13 -41.71 -55.99
N ASN A 329 27.31 -42.48 -54.90
CA ASN A 329 27.77 -43.86 -54.96
C ASN A 329 26.76 -44.78 -55.68
N CYS A 330 25.45 -44.60 -55.46
CA CYS A 330 24.41 -45.31 -56.20
C CYS A 330 24.46 -44.98 -57.70
N LYS A 331 24.59 -43.69 -58.06
CA LYS A 331 24.67 -43.26 -59.45
C LYS A 331 25.90 -43.84 -60.16
N ALA A 332 27.05 -43.86 -59.49
CA ALA A 332 28.29 -44.47 -60.00
C ALA A 332 28.18 -46.00 -60.18
N LYS A 333 27.51 -46.68 -59.23
CA LYS A 333 27.26 -48.12 -59.33
C LYS A 333 26.31 -48.46 -60.48
N CYS A 334 25.27 -47.65 -60.67
CA CYS A 334 24.30 -47.80 -61.76
C CYS A 334 24.94 -47.54 -63.13
N THR A 335 25.78 -46.52 -63.28
CA THR A 335 26.51 -46.25 -64.54
C THR A 335 27.52 -47.35 -64.87
N ARG A 336 28.19 -47.96 -63.87
CA ARG A 336 29.03 -49.15 -64.10
C ARG A 336 28.22 -50.34 -64.61
N SER A 337 27.06 -50.63 -64.01
CA SER A 337 26.20 -51.73 -64.48
C SER A 337 25.69 -51.52 -65.91
N ILE A 338 25.31 -50.29 -66.28
CA ILE A 338 24.87 -49.99 -67.65
C ILE A 338 26.02 -50.15 -68.66
N ARG A 339 27.24 -49.71 -68.31
CA ARG A 339 28.42 -49.83 -69.20
C ARG A 339 28.83 -51.29 -69.45
N ILE A 340 28.71 -52.15 -68.43
CA ILE A 340 28.99 -53.59 -68.56
C ILE A 340 27.88 -54.30 -69.36
N GLY A 341 26.63 -53.85 -69.26
CA GLY A 341 25.54 -54.36 -70.10
C GLY A 341 25.72 -54.01 -71.58
N LEU A 342 26.08 -52.76 -71.89
CA LEU A 342 26.32 -52.31 -73.27
C LEU A 342 27.53 -52.96 -73.94
N SER A 343 28.58 -53.34 -73.20
CA SER A 343 29.71 -54.05 -73.81
C SER A 343 29.40 -55.50 -74.18
N LYS A 344 28.35 -56.12 -73.60
CA LYS A 344 27.94 -57.48 -73.95
C LYS A 344 27.04 -57.54 -75.18
N CYS A 345 26.32 -56.47 -75.51
CA CYS A 345 25.44 -56.42 -76.68
C CYS A 345 26.14 -56.00 -77.99
N VAL A 346 27.44 -55.69 -77.97
CA VAL A 346 28.21 -55.31 -79.18
C VAL A 346 29.07 -56.48 -79.70
N THR A 347 29.03 -57.64 -79.03
CA THR A 347 29.80 -58.85 -79.37
C THR A 347 28.93 -60.03 -79.82
N GLU A 348 27.66 -59.79 -80.11
CA GLU A 348 26.77 -60.67 -80.89
C GLU A 348 26.30 -59.90 -82.12
#